data_AF-A0A534WLH9-F1
#
_entry.id   AF-A0A534WLH9-F1
#
_cell.length_a   1.000
_cell.length_b   1.000
_cell.length_c   1.000
_cell.angle_alpha   90.00
_cell.angle_beta   90.00
_cell.angle_gamma   90.00
#
_symmetry.space_group_name_H-M   'P 1'
#
loop_
_entity.id
_entity.type
_entity.pdbx_description
1 polymer ?
#
loop_
_entity_poly.entity_id
_entity_poly.type
_entity_poly.pdbx_seq_one_letter_code
_entity_poly.pdbx_strand_id
1 'polypeptide(L)'
;MDINAIWVPQALESIGVILGTVHALGLPPLESLAPEVAGMPITEYDRDPEALRRAVETWRGAARHFEVAFTTAEIRSHVNARLDSLPVNERRYWETVLHESRAFWEPIRFAALSLDSVGRPIPVANTDPATRLFLEDLTSDVLRGASTTDRVLKEIDVFARPYPVGLFVDRVGPLVANDAYATPAVWRMFRDDLYHSPRVVWGREVNLFVLGLTNQIGAAQDANGAPRDPSLASYVRSLKEILTQTVDAVEASGLKHNELWSYRIEGGRLVPLRYATSTDIQLWNVTDLTVQFALAGVK
;
A
#
# COMPACT_ATOMS: atom_id res chain seq x y z
N MET A 1 -1.11 4.48 -6.69
CA MET A 1 -2.27 5.38 -6.77
C MET A 1 -1.78 6.71 -6.31
N ASP A 2 -2.23 7.84 -6.87
CA ASP A 2 -1.87 9.11 -6.23
C ASP A 2 -2.35 8.99 -4.78
N ILE A 3 -1.41 9.08 -3.82
CA ILE A 3 -1.69 8.86 -2.41
C ILE A 3 -2.81 9.78 -1.92
N ASN A 4 -3.06 10.91 -2.60
CA ASN A 4 -4.18 11.81 -2.33
C ASN A 4 -5.55 11.13 -2.53
N ALA A 5 -5.69 10.16 -3.41
CA ALA A 5 -6.93 9.38 -3.54
C ALA A 5 -7.21 8.51 -2.30
N ILE A 6 -6.21 8.28 -1.44
CA ILE A 6 -6.37 7.67 -0.11
C ILE A 6 -6.48 8.76 0.97
N TRP A 7 -5.57 9.73 1.00
CA TRP A 7 -5.50 10.72 2.09
C TRP A 7 -6.64 11.72 2.10
N VAL A 8 -7.07 12.21 0.94
CA VAL A 8 -8.03 13.31 0.88
C VAL A 8 -9.40 12.91 1.46
N PRO A 9 -9.99 11.73 1.14
CA PRO A 9 -11.20 11.27 1.81
C PRO A 9 -11.06 11.24 3.34
N GLN A 10 -9.94 10.72 3.84
CA GLN A 10 -9.68 10.56 5.27
C GLN A 10 -9.50 11.92 5.98
N ALA A 11 -8.82 12.86 5.32
CA ALA A 11 -8.66 14.22 5.81
C ALA A 11 -10.00 14.97 5.84
N LEU A 12 -10.83 14.84 4.79
CA LEU A 12 -12.16 15.45 4.72
C LEU A 12 -13.11 14.88 5.79
N GLU A 13 -13.10 13.56 6.00
CA GLU A 13 -13.87 12.94 7.09
C GLU A 13 -13.42 13.44 8.47
N SER A 14 -12.11 13.55 8.69
CA SER A 14 -11.54 14.12 9.92
C SER A 14 -11.97 15.57 10.13
N ILE A 15 -11.97 16.38 9.07
CA ILE A 15 -12.52 17.75 9.10
C ILE A 15 -13.98 17.72 9.54
N GLY A 16 -14.80 16.82 9.01
CA GLY A 16 -16.20 16.67 9.41
C GLY A 16 -16.39 16.36 10.89
N VAL A 17 -15.56 15.47 11.45
CA VAL A 17 -15.56 15.16 12.89
C VAL A 17 -15.19 16.39 13.73
N ILE A 18 -14.18 17.14 13.30
CA ILE A 18 -13.74 18.36 14.00
C ILE A 18 -14.84 19.42 13.98
N LEU A 19 -15.42 19.72 12.81
CA LEU A 19 -16.49 20.71 12.66
C LEU A 19 -17.73 20.30 13.46
N GLY A 20 -18.12 19.02 13.41
CA GLY A 20 -19.21 18.48 14.23
C GLY A 20 -18.95 18.66 15.74
N THR A 21 -17.71 18.49 16.18
CA THR A 21 -17.30 18.69 17.58
C THR A 21 -17.35 20.17 17.97
N VAL A 22 -16.85 21.07 17.12
CA VAL A 22 -16.90 22.53 17.33
C VAL A 22 -18.35 23.00 17.51
N HIS A 23 -19.27 22.53 16.65
CA HIS A 23 -20.69 22.80 16.78
C HIS A 23 -21.30 22.23 18.07
N ALA A 24 -20.95 20.99 18.43
CA ALA A 24 -21.46 20.36 19.66
C ALA A 24 -21.02 21.10 20.94
N LEU A 25 -19.88 21.79 20.89
CA LEU A 25 -19.38 22.64 21.98
C LEU A 25 -20.04 24.03 22.02
N GLY A 26 -20.92 24.36 21.07
CA GLY A 26 -21.58 25.67 20.99
C GLY A 26 -20.65 26.80 20.58
N LEU A 27 -19.51 26.48 19.94
CA LEU A 27 -18.59 27.48 19.44
C LEU A 27 -19.17 28.19 18.20
N PRO A 28 -18.81 29.46 17.96
CA PRO A 28 -19.22 30.18 16.76
C PRO A 28 -18.79 29.45 15.47
N PRO A 29 -19.47 29.70 14.34
CA PRO A 29 -19.07 29.17 13.03
C PRO A 29 -17.60 29.48 12.72
N LEU A 30 -16.96 28.61 11.94
CA LEU A 30 -15.52 28.66 11.69
C LEU A 30 -15.07 30.03 11.16
N GLU A 31 -15.84 30.61 10.24
CA GLU A 31 -15.54 31.92 9.65
C GLU A 31 -15.55 33.07 10.68
N SER A 32 -16.29 32.92 11.80
CA SER A 32 -16.24 33.89 12.89
C SER A 32 -14.99 33.72 13.77
N LEU A 33 -14.50 32.48 13.90
CA LEU A 33 -13.31 32.16 14.70
C LEU A 33 -12.00 32.41 13.93
N ALA A 34 -12.03 32.21 12.62
CA ALA A 34 -10.90 32.36 11.70
C ALA A 34 -11.36 33.09 10.41
N PRO A 35 -11.49 34.42 10.43
CA PRO A 35 -11.95 35.19 9.27
C PRO A 35 -11.09 35.00 8.01
N GLU A 36 -9.82 34.61 8.16
CA GLU A 36 -8.90 34.33 7.06
C GLU A 36 -9.31 33.14 6.17
N VAL A 37 -10.19 32.25 6.66
CA VAL A 37 -10.71 31.14 5.84
C VAL A 37 -11.97 31.52 5.06
N ALA A 38 -12.46 32.76 5.19
CA ALA A 38 -13.67 33.23 4.50
C ALA A 38 -13.57 32.99 2.97
N GLY A 39 -14.61 32.35 2.41
CA GLY A 39 -14.68 32.01 0.99
C GLY A 39 -13.87 30.79 0.57
N MET A 40 -13.14 30.13 1.48
CA MET A 40 -12.49 28.84 1.20
C MET A 40 -13.50 27.68 1.32
N PRO A 41 -13.26 26.54 0.64
CA PRO A 41 -14.16 25.37 0.69
C PRO A 41 -14.53 24.89 2.09
N ILE A 42 -13.62 25.03 3.07
CA ILE A 42 -13.88 24.65 4.46
C ILE A 42 -15.05 25.42 5.09
N THR A 43 -15.32 26.66 4.66
CA THR A 43 -16.46 27.44 5.13
C THR A 43 -17.80 26.95 4.56
N GLU A 44 -17.78 26.33 3.37
CA GLU A 44 -18.96 25.64 2.84
C GLU A 44 -19.20 24.34 3.64
N TYR A 45 -18.15 23.58 3.91
CA TYR A 45 -18.24 22.33 4.68
C TYR A 45 -18.73 22.54 6.12
N ASP A 46 -18.34 23.65 6.75
CA ASP A 46 -18.83 24.06 8.07
C ASP A 46 -20.35 24.29 8.06
N ARG A 47 -20.88 24.96 7.02
CA ARG A 47 -22.30 25.30 6.92
C ARG A 47 -23.18 24.18 6.34
N ASP A 48 -22.64 23.38 5.42
CA ASP A 48 -23.34 22.29 4.72
C ASP A 48 -22.56 20.96 4.86
N PRO A 49 -22.90 20.13 5.87
CA PRO A 49 -22.31 18.80 6.02
C PRO A 49 -22.52 17.89 4.79
N GLU A 50 -23.58 18.11 4.00
CA GLU A 50 -23.81 17.35 2.78
C GLU A 50 -22.83 17.74 1.66
N ALA A 51 -22.36 19.00 1.61
CA ALA A 51 -21.29 19.40 0.70
C ALA A 51 -19.99 18.67 1.01
N LEU A 52 -19.64 18.57 2.30
CA LEU A 52 -18.48 17.81 2.73
C LEU A 52 -18.62 16.32 2.37
N ARG A 53 -19.79 15.72 2.63
CA ARG A 53 -20.06 14.32 2.26
C ARG A 53 -19.92 14.08 0.75
N ARG A 54 -20.44 14.98 -0.09
CA ARG A 54 -20.27 14.92 -1.55
C ARG A 54 -18.79 15.02 -1.97
N ALA A 55 -18.00 15.86 -1.29
CA ALA A 55 -16.56 15.97 -1.56
C ALA A 55 -15.83 14.67 -1.19
N VAL A 56 -16.14 14.06 -0.05
CA VAL A 56 -15.61 12.76 0.36
C VAL A 56 -15.93 11.70 -0.70
N GLU A 57 -17.20 11.56 -1.09
CA GLU A 57 -17.62 10.57 -2.10
C GLU A 57 -16.96 10.79 -3.47
N THR A 58 -16.76 12.04 -3.86
CA THR A 58 -16.06 12.38 -5.11
C THR A 58 -14.62 11.88 -5.09
N TRP A 59 -13.90 12.12 -4.00
CA TRP A 59 -12.53 11.65 -3.84
C TRP A 59 -12.43 10.13 -3.70
N ARG A 60 -13.32 9.50 -2.93
CA ARG A 60 -13.40 8.02 -2.87
C ARG A 60 -13.64 7.42 -4.26
N GLY A 61 -14.53 8.05 -5.04
CA GLY A 61 -14.81 7.67 -6.42
C GLY A 61 -13.60 7.84 -7.36
N ALA A 62 -12.66 8.73 -7.06
CA ALA A 62 -11.49 8.99 -7.91
C ALA A 62 -10.55 7.76 -8.02
N ALA A 63 -10.51 6.90 -6.99
CA ALA A 63 -9.68 5.70 -6.94
C ALA A 63 -9.87 4.78 -8.16
N ARG A 64 -11.09 4.74 -8.74
CA ARG A 64 -11.40 3.93 -9.94
C ARG A 64 -10.54 4.28 -11.16
N HIS A 65 -10.05 5.52 -11.26
CA HIS A 65 -9.23 5.97 -12.38
C HIS A 65 -7.80 5.41 -12.33
N PHE A 66 -7.36 4.94 -11.16
CA PHE A 66 -6.05 4.34 -10.96
C PHE A 66 -6.07 2.82 -11.12
N GLU A 67 -7.22 2.20 -11.34
CA GLU A 67 -7.30 0.75 -11.41
C GLU A 67 -6.60 0.22 -12.67
N VAL A 68 -5.65 -0.69 -12.45
CA VAL A 68 -4.99 -1.47 -13.50
C VAL A 68 -5.37 -2.92 -13.31
N ALA A 69 -5.71 -3.58 -14.41
CA ALA A 69 -5.96 -5.02 -14.43
C ALA A 69 -5.27 -5.62 -15.65
N PHE A 70 -4.58 -6.73 -15.45
CA PHE A 70 -3.94 -7.49 -16.53
C PHE A 70 -4.34 -8.95 -16.47
N THR A 71 -4.57 -9.53 -17.65
CA THR A 71 -4.71 -10.96 -17.85
C THR A 71 -3.37 -11.67 -17.70
N THR A 72 -3.42 -12.99 -17.53
CA THR A 72 -2.23 -13.85 -17.53
C THR A 72 -1.29 -13.62 -18.72
N ALA A 73 -1.84 -13.44 -19.92
CA ALA A 73 -1.06 -13.23 -21.14
C ALA A 73 -0.35 -11.88 -21.13
N GLU A 74 -1.04 -10.82 -20.71
CA GLU A 74 -0.47 -9.47 -20.60
C GLU A 74 0.61 -9.44 -19.53
N ILE A 75 0.40 -10.08 -18.37
CA ILE A 75 1.41 -10.17 -17.31
C ILE A 75 2.70 -10.79 -17.86
N ARG A 76 2.60 -11.92 -18.57
CA ARG A 76 3.78 -12.56 -19.18
C ARG A 76 4.48 -11.65 -20.18
N SER A 77 3.72 -10.99 -21.05
CA SER A 77 4.26 -10.08 -22.05
C SER A 77 5.05 -8.92 -21.40
N HIS A 78 4.44 -8.27 -20.40
CA HIS A 78 5.04 -7.15 -19.69
C HIS A 78 6.29 -7.57 -18.90
N VAL A 79 6.17 -8.62 -18.09
CA VAL A 79 7.28 -9.13 -17.27
C VAL A 79 8.46 -9.56 -18.16
N ASN A 80 8.20 -10.29 -19.25
CA ASN A 80 9.26 -10.68 -20.18
C ASN A 80 9.91 -9.46 -20.82
N ALA A 81 9.13 -8.48 -21.30
CA ALA A 81 9.69 -7.25 -21.86
C ALA A 81 10.55 -6.49 -20.83
N ARG A 82 10.15 -6.49 -19.56
CA ARG A 82 10.95 -5.88 -18.49
C ARG A 82 12.25 -6.65 -18.26
N LEU A 83 12.18 -7.97 -18.10
CA LEU A 83 13.37 -8.83 -17.96
C LEU A 83 14.34 -8.65 -19.13
N ASP A 84 13.79 -8.49 -20.34
CA ASP A 84 14.55 -8.27 -21.56
C ASP A 84 15.37 -6.98 -21.55
N SER A 85 14.92 -5.99 -20.79
CA SER A 85 15.60 -4.71 -20.60
C SER A 85 16.66 -4.70 -19.48
N LEU A 86 16.72 -5.75 -18.65
CA LEU A 86 17.63 -5.82 -17.50
C LEU A 86 19.04 -6.31 -17.88
N PRO A 87 20.08 -5.92 -17.12
CA PRO A 87 21.41 -6.52 -17.25
C PRO A 87 21.37 -8.04 -17.10
N VAL A 88 22.24 -8.75 -17.84
CA VAL A 88 22.23 -10.23 -17.96
C VAL A 88 22.19 -10.95 -16.60
N ASN A 89 23.00 -10.51 -15.64
CA ASN A 89 23.07 -11.16 -14.32
C ASN A 89 21.79 -10.98 -13.51
N GLU A 90 21.18 -9.80 -13.59
CA GLU A 90 19.94 -9.49 -12.89
C GLU A 90 18.75 -10.20 -13.54
N ARG A 91 18.68 -10.17 -14.87
CA ARG A 91 17.69 -10.92 -15.64
C ARG A 91 17.69 -12.40 -15.26
N ARG A 92 18.86 -13.04 -15.27
CA ARG A 92 19.01 -14.46 -14.93
C ARG A 92 18.51 -14.76 -13.53
N TYR A 93 18.81 -13.90 -12.56
CA TYR A 93 18.33 -14.07 -11.19
C TYR A 93 16.80 -14.04 -11.12
N TRP A 94 16.16 -13.04 -11.72
CA TRP A 94 14.70 -12.93 -11.70
C TRP A 94 14.00 -14.03 -12.51
N GLU A 95 14.61 -14.51 -13.60
CA GLU A 95 14.14 -15.70 -14.33
C GLU A 95 14.15 -16.94 -13.43
N THR A 96 15.19 -17.14 -12.62
CA THR A 96 15.26 -18.22 -11.62
C THR A 96 14.14 -18.08 -10.57
N VAL A 97 13.94 -16.88 -10.02
CA VAL A 97 12.87 -16.62 -9.05
C VAL A 97 11.49 -16.93 -9.63
N LEU A 98 11.21 -16.53 -10.87
CA LEU A 98 9.93 -16.82 -11.54
C LEU A 98 9.71 -18.32 -11.76
N HIS A 99 10.78 -19.05 -12.10
CA HIS A 99 10.73 -20.49 -12.28
C HIS A 99 10.47 -21.23 -10.95
N GLU A 100 11.18 -20.85 -9.88
CA GLU A 100 11.09 -21.50 -8.57
C GLU A 100 9.79 -21.20 -7.83
N SER A 101 9.32 -19.95 -7.90
CA SER A 101 8.07 -19.52 -7.26
C SER A 101 6.81 -20.13 -7.90
N ARG A 102 6.96 -20.87 -9.01
CA ARG A 102 5.85 -21.25 -9.91
C ARG A 102 4.97 -20.05 -10.19
N ALA A 103 5.62 -18.93 -10.56
CA ALA A 103 5.06 -17.58 -10.54
C ALA A 103 3.55 -17.56 -10.79
N PHE A 104 2.82 -16.93 -9.87
CA PHE A 104 1.37 -16.77 -9.96
C PHE A 104 1.03 -15.89 -11.15
N TRP A 105 0.94 -16.51 -12.33
CA TRP A 105 0.52 -15.90 -13.58
C TRP A 105 -0.99 -15.66 -13.63
N GLU A 106 -1.68 -15.70 -12.49
CA GLU A 106 -3.09 -15.37 -12.39
C GLU A 106 -3.33 -13.89 -12.70
N PRO A 107 -4.51 -13.52 -13.21
CA PRO A 107 -4.86 -12.11 -13.39
C PRO A 107 -4.54 -11.28 -12.15
N ILE A 108 -3.99 -10.09 -12.36
CA ILE A 108 -3.61 -9.18 -11.28
C ILE A 108 -4.41 -7.89 -11.43
N ARG A 109 -4.79 -7.31 -10.29
CA ARG A 109 -5.38 -5.98 -10.19
C ARG A 109 -4.61 -5.20 -9.14
N PHE A 110 -4.28 -3.95 -9.43
CA PHE A 110 -3.63 -3.05 -8.48
C PHE A 110 -3.94 -1.59 -8.83
N ALA A 111 -3.65 -0.69 -7.91
CA ALA A 111 -3.83 0.73 -8.12
C ALA A 111 -2.52 1.37 -8.64
N ALA A 112 -2.50 1.78 -9.91
CA ALA A 112 -1.38 2.43 -10.60
C ALA A 112 -0.83 3.62 -9.82
N LEU A 113 0.49 3.80 -9.77
CA LEU A 113 1.15 4.89 -9.05
C LEU A 113 0.57 6.27 -9.39
N SER A 114 0.36 6.56 -10.67
CA SER A 114 -0.11 7.87 -11.15
C SER A 114 -0.95 7.73 -12.42
N LEU A 115 -1.53 8.85 -12.87
CA LEU A 115 -2.18 8.97 -14.18
C LEU A 115 -1.27 9.73 -15.14
N ASP A 116 -1.41 9.46 -16.44
CA ASP A 116 -0.81 10.27 -17.50
C ASP A 116 -1.57 11.58 -17.73
N SER A 117 -1.08 12.40 -18.67
CA SER A 117 -1.67 13.72 -18.98
C SER A 117 -3.08 13.67 -19.54
N VAL A 118 -3.59 12.50 -19.93
CA VAL A 118 -4.96 12.30 -20.40
C VAL A 118 -5.81 11.49 -19.41
N GLY A 119 -5.30 11.28 -18.19
CA GLY A 119 -6.01 10.62 -17.10
C GLY A 119 -6.02 9.09 -17.16
N ARG A 120 -5.12 8.46 -17.92
CA ARG A 120 -4.98 7.00 -17.96
C ARG A 120 -3.97 6.51 -16.92
N PRO A 121 -4.19 5.37 -16.27
CA PRO A 121 -3.26 4.86 -15.27
C PRO A 121 -1.90 4.49 -15.89
N ILE A 122 -0.81 4.96 -15.26
CA ILE A 122 0.55 4.51 -15.54
C ILE A 122 0.78 3.23 -14.73
N PRO A 123 0.93 2.05 -15.37
CA PRO A 123 0.89 0.76 -14.69
C PRO A 123 2.19 0.45 -13.93
N VAL A 124 2.37 1.14 -12.80
CA VAL A 124 3.41 0.89 -11.81
C VAL A 124 2.70 0.46 -10.53
N ALA A 125 2.87 -0.80 -10.15
CA ALA A 125 2.41 -1.27 -8.84
C ALA A 125 3.27 -0.62 -7.75
N ASN A 126 2.70 -0.40 -6.56
CA ASN A 126 3.33 0.39 -5.50
C ASN A 126 2.74 0.02 -4.13
N THR A 127 3.43 0.43 -3.07
CA THR A 127 3.05 0.12 -1.68
C THR A 127 2.06 1.11 -1.06
N ASP A 128 1.71 2.22 -1.72
CA ASP A 128 0.78 3.23 -1.19
C ASP A 128 -0.56 2.67 -0.66
N PRO A 129 -1.17 1.62 -1.26
CA PRO A 129 -2.37 0.99 -0.70
C PRO A 129 -2.22 0.45 0.73
N ALA A 130 -1.00 0.27 1.24
CA ALA A 130 -0.75 -0.02 2.66
C ALA A 130 -1.32 1.06 3.59
N THR A 131 -1.27 2.33 3.17
CA THR A 131 -1.86 3.44 3.92
C THR A 131 -3.38 3.27 4.04
N ARG A 132 -4.05 2.83 2.96
CA ARG A 132 -5.49 2.59 2.99
C ARG A 132 -5.84 1.44 3.94
N LEU A 133 -5.08 0.35 3.88
CA LEU A 133 -5.25 -0.80 4.77
C LEU A 133 -5.06 -0.42 6.25
N PHE A 134 -4.19 0.56 6.52
CA PHE A 134 -3.98 1.10 7.86
C PHE A 134 -5.13 2.01 8.33
N LEU A 135 -5.60 2.92 7.46
CA LEU A 135 -6.61 3.94 7.82
C LEU A 135 -8.05 3.41 7.82
N GLU A 136 -8.38 2.43 6.98
CA GLU A 136 -9.75 1.96 6.78
C GLU A 136 -10.04 0.64 7.51
N ASP A 137 -11.26 0.48 8.04
CA ASP A 137 -11.76 -0.78 8.59
C ASP A 137 -12.49 -1.58 7.49
N LEU A 138 -11.69 -2.18 6.60
CA LEU A 138 -12.18 -2.95 5.47
C LEU A 138 -12.91 -4.22 5.93
N THR A 139 -12.53 -4.79 7.07
CA THR A 139 -13.24 -5.92 7.66
C THR A 139 -14.66 -5.53 8.06
N SER A 140 -14.87 -4.38 8.70
CA SER A 140 -16.20 -3.88 9.01
C SER A 140 -17.01 -3.58 7.75
N ASP A 141 -16.39 -3.14 6.66
CA ASP A 141 -17.06 -3.01 5.36
C ASP A 141 -17.54 -4.36 4.81
N VAL A 142 -16.73 -5.41 4.96
CA VAL A 142 -17.12 -6.78 4.61
C VAL A 142 -18.31 -7.24 5.46
N LEU A 143 -18.24 -7.08 6.79
CA LEU A 143 -19.30 -7.50 7.72
C LEU A 143 -20.63 -6.77 7.48
N ARG A 144 -20.58 -5.52 7.02
CA ARG A 144 -21.77 -4.72 6.65
C ARG A 144 -22.25 -4.96 5.21
N GLY A 145 -21.56 -5.80 4.44
CA GLY A 145 -21.89 -6.09 3.04
C GLY A 145 -21.54 -4.98 2.05
N ALA A 146 -20.74 -3.99 2.44
CA ALA A 146 -20.25 -2.92 1.57
C ALA A 146 -19.05 -3.36 0.70
N SER A 147 -18.37 -4.44 1.10
CA SER A 147 -17.24 -5.04 0.38
C SER A 147 -17.27 -6.57 0.50
N THR A 148 -16.32 -7.25 -0.13
CA THR A 148 -16.12 -8.71 -0.01
C THR A 148 -14.69 -9.02 0.42
N THR A 149 -14.49 -10.15 1.09
CA THR A 149 -13.16 -10.64 1.48
C THR A 149 -12.25 -10.77 0.26
N ASP A 150 -12.75 -11.33 -0.84
CA ASP A 150 -12.04 -11.47 -2.11
C ASP A 150 -11.59 -10.12 -2.69
N ARG A 151 -12.41 -9.07 -2.55
CA ARG A 151 -12.05 -7.74 -3.03
C ARG A 151 -10.86 -7.21 -2.24
N VAL A 152 -10.91 -7.30 -0.91
CA VAL A 152 -9.82 -6.83 -0.03
C VAL A 152 -8.54 -7.62 -0.30
N LEU A 153 -8.62 -8.95 -0.38
CA LEU A 153 -7.47 -9.80 -0.67
C LEU A 153 -6.85 -9.47 -2.04
N LYS A 154 -7.65 -9.25 -3.08
CA LYS A 154 -7.14 -8.85 -4.41
C LYS A 154 -6.46 -7.48 -4.41
N GLU A 155 -6.90 -6.55 -3.56
CA GLU A 155 -6.25 -5.23 -3.45
C GLU A 155 -4.85 -5.32 -2.83
N ILE A 156 -4.61 -6.28 -1.93
CA ILE A 156 -3.31 -6.47 -1.24
C ILE A 156 -2.45 -7.59 -1.83
N ASP A 157 -2.98 -8.41 -2.72
CA ASP A 157 -2.30 -9.56 -3.33
C ASP A 157 -0.99 -9.15 -4.04
N VAL A 158 -0.94 -7.97 -4.64
CA VAL A 158 0.28 -7.41 -5.27
C VAL A 158 1.46 -7.29 -4.29
N PHE A 159 1.22 -7.13 -2.98
CA PHE A 159 2.26 -7.06 -1.96
C PHE A 159 2.87 -8.42 -1.64
N ALA A 160 2.11 -9.51 -1.81
CA ALA A 160 2.52 -10.86 -1.46
C ALA A 160 3.11 -11.63 -2.66
N ARG A 161 2.74 -11.26 -3.89
CA ARG A 161 3.25 -11.88 -5.11
C ARG A 161 4.76 -11.61 -5.30
N PRO A 162 5.55 -12.62 -5.70
CA PRO A 162 6.98 -12.46 -5.97
C PRO A 162 7.25 -11.42 -7.07
N TYR A 163 8.24 -10.56 -6.86
CA TYR A 163 8.81 -9.73 -7.92
C TYR A 163 9.47 -10.61 -8.99
N PRO A 164 9.34 -10.29 -10.30
CA PRO A 164 8.76 -9.07 -10.90
C PRO A 164 7.24 -9.09 -11.17
N VAL A 165 6.47 -10.05 -10.66
CA VAL A 165 5.00 -10.04 -10.81
C VAL A 165 4.33 -9.15 -9.76
N GLY A 166 4.73 -9.28 -8.49
CA GLY A 166 4.28 -8.40 -7.41
C GLY A 166 5.40 -7.51 -6.90
N LEU A 167 5.30 -7.14 -5.62
CA LEU A 167 6.26 -6.30 -4.92
C LEU A 167 7.19 -7.14 -4.03
N PHE A 168 6.82 -8.38 -3.69
CA PHE A 168 7.51 -9.16 -2.67
C PHE A 168 8.86 -9.68 -3.17
N VAL A 169 9.92 -9.43 -2.39
CA VAL A 169 11.22 -10.06 -2.58
C VAL A 169 11.56 -10.84 -1.32
N ASP A 170 11.81 -12.15 -1.49
CA ASP A 170 12.18 -13.03 -0.38
C ASP A 170 13.45 -12.51 0.32
N ARG A 171 13.45 -12.56 1.66
CA ARG A 171 14.52 -12.04 2.54
C ARG A 171 14.82 -10.54 2.40
N VAL A 172 13.93 -9.77 1.78
CA VAL A 172 14.05 -8.31 1.65
C VAL A 172 12.77 -7.62 2.10
N GLY A 173 11.61 -8.13 1.68
CA GLY A 173 10.32 -7.49 1.87
C GLY A 173 9.75 -6.87 0.59
N PRO A 174 8.62 -6.14 0.68
CA PRO A 174 7.93 -5.57 -0.46
C PRO A 174 8.64 -4.30 -0.97
N LEU A 175 8.98 -4.27 -2.25
CA LEU A 175 9.55 -3.09 -2.92
C LEU A 175 8.51 -1.98 -3.02
N VAL A 176 8.94 -0.73 -2.91
CA VAL A 176 8.05 0.46 -2.97
C VAL A 176 7.31 0.56 -4.31
N ALA A 177 7.91 0.03 -5.38
CA ALA A 177 7.34 0.07 -6.72
C ALA A 177 7.74 -1.18 -7.55
N ASN A 178 6.91 -1.51 -8.54
CA ASN A 178 7.21 -2.46 -9.60
C ASN A 178 6.82 -1.86 -10.96
N ASP A 179 7.82 -1.63 -11.80
CA ASP A 179 7.71 -1.01 -13.12
C ASP A 179 7.57 -2.02 -14.28
N ALA A 180 7.46 -3.32 -14.00
CA ALA A 180 7.44 -4.36 -15.02
C ALA A 180 6.29 -4.21 -16.04
N TYR A 181 5.18 -3.60 -15.61
CA TYR A 181 4.02 -3.35 -16.45
C TYR A 181 4.08 -2.01 -17.21
N ALA A 182 5.04 -1.15 -16.87
CA ALA A 182 5.18 0.17 -17.46
C ALA A 182 5.90 0.13 -18.82
N THR A 183 5.97 1.30 -19.45
CA THR A 183 6.65 1.46 -20.75
C THR A 183 8.16 1.62 -20.57
N PRO A 184 8.97 1.40 -21.62
CA PRO A 184 10.41 1.67 -21.57
C PRO A 184 10.77 3.11 -21.18
N ALA A 185 9.89 4.09 -21.39
CA ALA A 185 10.12 5.46 -20.93
C ALA A 185 10.13 5.54 -19.40
N VAL A 186 9.18 4.88 -18.73
CA VAL A 186 9.11 4.82 -17.27
C VAL A 186 10.31 4.05 -16.68
N TRP A 187 10.73 2.96 -17.33
CA TRP A 187 11.94 2.23 -16.91
C TRP A 187 13.20 3.12 -16.94
N ARG A 188 13.30 4.04 -17.92
CA ARG A 188 14.40 5.00 -17.96
C ARG A 188 14.32 5.98 -16.80
N MET A 189 13.14 6.53 -16.50
CA MET A 189 12.94 7.44 -15.37
C MET A 189 13.41 6.81 -14.05
N PHE A 190 13.08 5.55 -13.77
CA PHE A 190 13.54 4.86 -12.55
C PHE A 190 15.03 4.51 -12.54
N ARG A 191 15.69 4.41 -13.71
CA ARG A 191 17.16 4.29 -13.74
C ARG A 191 17.84 5.61 -13.41
N ASP A 192 17.20 6.72 -13.77
CA ASP A 192 17.72 8.06 -13.56
C ASP A 192 17.40 8.58 -12.13
N ASP A 193 16.39 8.02 -11.46
CA ASP A 193 16.06 8.24 -10.04
C ASP A 193 16.00 6.92 -9.26
N LEU A 194 17.11 6.59 -8.59
CA LEU A 194 17.23 5.35 -7.83
C LEU A 194 16.48 5.37 -6.50
N TYR A 195 16.14 6.54 -5.94
CA TYR A 195 15.50 6.65 -4.63
C TYR A 195 14.06 6.11 -4.63
N HIS A 196 13.34 6.34 -5.73
CA HIS A 196 12.00 5.80 -5.96
C HIS A 196 12.01 4.50 -6.76
N SER A 197 13.19 3.90 -7.02
CA SER A 197 13.30 2.80 -7.96
C SER A 197 12.65 1.50 -7.46
N PRO A 198 12.32 0.56 -8.37
CA PRO A 198 11.90 -0.83 -8.09
C PRO A 198 13.00 -1.70 -7.45
N ARG A 199 13.81 -1.11 -6.57
CA ARG A 199 14.83 -1.78 -5.76
C ARG A 199 14.75 -1.38 -4.29
N VAL A 200 13.99 -0.35 -3.96
CA VAL A 200 13.95 0.24 -2.62
C VAL A 200 12.76 -0.32 -1.86
N VAL A 201 12.97 -0.62 -0.58
CA VAL A 201 11.90 -0.89 0.39
C VAL A 201 11.85 0.28 1.36
N TRP A 202 10.64 0.74 1.65
CA TRP A 202 10.38 1.81 2.60
C TRP A 202 9.85 1.23 3.90
N GLY A 203 10.60 1.39 5.00
CA GLY A 203 10.22 0.88 6.32
C GLY A 203 8.89 1.44 6.81
N ARG A 204 8.58 2.70 6.48
CA ARG A 204 7.25 3.29 6.70
C ARG A 204 6.14 2.45 6.07
N GLU A 205 6.25 2.14 4.78
CA GLU A 205 5.20 1.42 4.05
C GLU A 205 5.08 -0.03 4.53
N VAL A 206 6.20 -0.66 4.88
CA VAL A 206 6.20 -1.96 5.57
C VAL A 206 5.43 -1.88 6.88
N ASN A 207 5.71 -0.87 7.72
CA ASN A 207 5.03 -0.69 9.00
C ASN A 207 3.54 -0.44 8.84
N LEU A 208 3.14 0.40 7.88
CA LEU A 208 1.72 0.66 7.57
C LEU A 208 1.03 -0.62 7.09
N PHE A 209 1.69 -1.41 6.24
CA PHE A 209 1.12 -2.65 5.73
C PHE A 209 0.93 -3.69 6.84
N VAL A 210 1.96 -3.90 7.67
CA VAL A 210 1.92 -4.84 8.80
C VAL A 210 0.87 -4.41 9.82
N LEU A 211 0.82 -3.12 10.18
CA LEU A 211 -0.18 -2.61 11.11
C LEU A 211 -1.60 -2.66 10.54
N GLY A 212 -1.76 -2.35 9.25
CA GLY A 212 -3.04 -2.47 8.56
C GLY A 212 -3.54 -3.91 8.57
N LEU A 213 -2.70 -4.89 8.23
CA LEU A 213 -3.04 -6.32 8.31
C LEU A 213 -3.44 -6.72 9.73
N THR A 214 -2.66 -6.33 10.73
CA THR A 214 -2.97 -6.56 12.15
C THR A 214 -4.32 -5.99 12.54
N ASN A 215 -4.64 -4.76 12.13
CA ASN A 215 -5.94 -4.12 12.39
C ASN A 215 -7.08 -4.90 11.74
N GLN A 216 -6.94 -5.30 10.47
CA GLN A 216 -7.98 -6.07 9.77
C GLN A 216 -8.21 -7.44 10.43
N ILE A 217 -7.13 -8.11 10.86
CA ILE A 217 -7.21 -9.38 11.59
C ILE A 217 -7.93 -9.20 12.93
N GLY A 218 -7.55 -8.19 13.71
CA GLY A 218 -8.19 -7.88 14.99
C GLY A 218 -9.67 -7.51 14.86
N ALA A 219 -10.03 -6.76 13.82
CA ALA A 219 -11.42 -6.44 13.49
C ALA A 219 -12.23 -7.70 13.09
N ALA A 220 -11.58 -8.71 12.51
CA ALA A 220 -12.20 -9.96 12.07
C ALA A 220 -12.33 -10.99 13.20
N GLN A 221 -11.69 -10.79 14.35
CA GLN A 221 -11.64 -11.75 15.45
C GLN A 221 -12.38 -11.24 16.71
N ASP A 222 -12.95 -12.17 17.48
CA ASP A 222 -13.52 -11.91 18.79
C ASP A 222 -12.44 -11.85 19.88
N ALA A 223 -12.84 -11.64 21.13
CA ALA A 223 -11.92 -11.54 22.26
C ALA A 223 -11.13 -12.84 22.55
N ASN A 224 -11.55 -13.98 22.00
CA ASN A 224 -10.87 -15.27 22.14
C ASN A 224 -9.99 -15.60 20.91
N GLY A 225 -9.90 -14.70 19.93
CA GLY A 225 -9.18 -14.91 18.69
C GLY A 225 -9.93 -15.80 17.68
N ALA A 226 -11.20 -16.12 17.90
CA ALA A 226 -12.02 -16.81 16.90
C ALA A 226 -12.57 -15.80 15.88
N PRO A 227 -12.77 -16.17 14.60
CA PRO A 227 -13.44 -15.28 13.65
C PRO A 227 -14.82 -14.85 14.16
N ARG A 228 -15.13 -13.54 14.11
CA ARG A 228 -16.44 -12.99 14.52
C ARG A 228 -17.60 -13.55 13.70
N ASP A 229 -17.32 -13.94 12.46
CA ASP A 229 -18.24 -14.64 11.57
C ASP A 229 -17.48 -15.83 10.93
N PRO A 230 -18.07 -17.04 10.88
CA PRO A 230 -17.44 -18.21 10.27
C PRO A 230 -16.96 -18.01 8.82
N SER A 231 -17.64 -17.14 8.05
CA SER A 231 -17.25 -16.80 6.67
C SER A 231 -15.91 -16.06 6.58
N LEU A 232 -15.44 -15.45 7.68
CA LEU A 232 -14.15 -14.77 7.74
C LEU A 232 -12.96 -15.71 7.99
N ALA A 233 -13.20 -17.01 8.24
CA ALA A 233 -12.13 -17.93 8.62
C ALA A 233 -11.02 -18.07 7.56
N SER A 234 -11.39 -18.12 6.27
CA SER A 234 -10.42 -18.14 5.17
C SER A 234 -9.71 -16.80 5.01
N TYR A 235 -10.46 -15.71 5.12
CA TYR A 235 -9.94 -14.34 5.04
C TYR A 235 -8.87 -14.06 6.10
N VAL A 236 -9.15 -14.37 7.37
CA VAL A 236 -8.20 -14.22 8.48
C VAL A 236 -6.95 -15.06 8.25
N ARG A 237 -7.09 -16.28 7.74
CA ARG A 237 -5.95 -17.15 7.42
C ARG A 237 -5.05 -16.51 6.36
N SER A 238 -5.62 -16.06 5.25
CA SER A 238 -4.85 -15.41 4.18
C SER A 238 -4.15 -14.14 4.65
N LEU A 239 -4.82 -13.32 5.47
CA LEU A 239 -4.18 -12.13 6.06
C LEU A 239 -3.00 -12.51 6.97
N LYS A 240 -3.13 -13.55 7.80
CA LYS A 240 -2.05 -14.05 8.65
C LYS A 240 -0.88 -14.62 7.85
N GLU A 241 -1.16 -15.32 6.74
CA GLU A 241 -0.13 -15.85 5.84
C GLU A 241 0.68 -14.71 5.21
N ILE A 242 0.00 -13.68 4.67
CA ILE A 242 0.66 -12.50 4.07
C ILE A 242 1.46 -11.72 5.12
N LEU A 243 0.89 -11.55 6.32
CA LEU A 243 1.55 -10.90 7.45
C LEU A 243 2.85 -11.62 7.82
N THR A 244 2.77 -12.94 8.01
CA THR A 244 3.92 -13.78 8.37
C THR A 244 4.99 -13.74 7.29
N GLN A 245 4.60 -13.93 6.03
CA GLN A 245 5.52 -13.85 4.89
C GLN A 245 6.26 -12.51 4.84
N THR A 246 5.55 -11.40 5.07
CA THR A 246 6.14 -10.06 5.06
C THR A 246 7.12 -9.86 6.20
N VAL A 247 6.69 -10.18 7.44
CA VAL A 247 7.53 -10.02 8.64
C VAL A 247 8.78 -10.89 8.55
N ASP A 248 8.65 -12.15 8.13
CA ASP A 248 9.77 -13.08 8.03
C ASP A 248 10.81 -12.61 6.99
N ALA A 249 10.37 -12.09 5.84
CA ALA A 249 11.27 -11.57 4.82
C ALA A 249 12.02 -10.32 5.29
N VAL A 250 11.33 -9.41 5.96
CA VAL A 250 11.91 -8.17 6.50
C VAL A 250 12.87 -8.50 7.66
N GLU A 251 12.53 -9.44 8.54
CA GLU A 251 13.43 -9.93 9.59
C GLU A 251 14.69 -10.56 8.98
N ALA A 252 14.52 -11.44 7.99
CA ALA A 252 15.62 -12.13 7.31
C ALA A 252 16.55 -11.19 6.53
N SER A 253 16.10 -9.97 6.23
CA SER A 253 16.93 -8.92 5.62
C SER A 253 17.96 -8.35 6.58
N GLY A 254 17.70 -8.42 7.90
CA GLY A 254 18.50 -7.76 8.93
C GLY A 254 18.35 -6.23 8.95
N LEU A 255 17.39 -5.66 8.22
CA LEU A 255 17.24 -4.22 7.98
C LEU A 255 15.88 -3.68 8.46
N LYS A 256 15.14 -4.44 9.26
CA LYS A 256 13.78 -4.09 9.73
C LYS A 256 13.67 -2.75 10.48
N HIS A 257 14.77 -2.30 11.08
CA HIS A 257 14.83 -1.02 11.83
C HIS A 257 15.39 0.14 11.00
N ASN A 258 15.56 -0.06 9.69
CA ASN A 258 16.03 0.97 8.79
C ASN A 258 14.86 1.66 8.13
N GLU A 259 15.00 2.96 7.91
CA GLU A 259 14.03 3.74 7.14
C GLU A 259 13.92 3.23 5.70
N LEU A 260 15.07 2.96 5.06
CA LEU A 260 15.18 2.55 3.67
C LEU A 260 16.24 1.46 3.53
N TRP A 261 15.91 0.46 2.73
CA TRP A 261 16.88 -0.53 2.28
C TRP A 261 16.64 -0.92 0.83
N SER A 262 17.62 -1.60 0.26
CA SER A 262 17.60 -2.11 -1.08
C SER A 262 18.30 -3.46 -1.14
N TYR A 263 18.62 -3.93 -2.33
CA TYR A 263 19.35 -5.15 -2.56
C TYR A 263 20.29 -5.02 -3.74
N ARG A 264 21.30 -5.88 -3.77
CA ARG A 264 22.17 -6.12 -4.92
C ARG A 264 22.21 -7.60 -5.23
N ILE A 265 22.51 -7.93 -6.48
CA ILE A 265 22.65 -9.32 -6.93
C ILE A 265 24.14 -9.59 -7.14
N GLU A 266 24.69 -10.51 -6.35
CA GLU A 266 26.10 -10.93 -6.38
C GLU A 266 26.20 -12.44 -6.38
N GLY A 267 26.99 -12.99 -7.32
CA GLY A 267 27.18 -14.45 -7.39
C GLY A 267 25.88 -15.23 -7.54
N GLY A 268 24.86 -14.64 -8.18
CA GLY A 268 23.53 -15.24 -8.33
C GLY A 268 22.68 -15.23 -7.06
N ARG A 269 23.09 -14.48 -6.02
CA ARG A 269 22.35 -14.34 -4.77
C ARG A 269 21.95 -12.89 -4.56
N LEU A 270 20.81 -12.71 -3.92
CA LEU A 270 20.37 -11.41 -3.48
C LEU A 270 20.98 -11.10 -2.11
N VAL A 271 21.55 -9.91 -1.99
CA VAL A 271 22.18 -9.39 -0.78
C VAL A 271 21.45 -8.10 -0.38
N PRO A 272 20.69 -8.09 0.73
CA PRO A 272 20.09 -6.88 1.28
C PRO A 272 21.19 -5.87 1.65
N LEU A 273 20.92 -4.58 1.43
CA LEU A 273 21.81 -3.50 1.84
C LEU A 273 21.02 -2.29 2.34
N ARG A 274 21.55 -1.61 3.35
CA ARG A 274 21.02 -0.30 3.77
C ARG A 274 21.10 0.69 2.61
N TYR A 275 20.05 1.48 2.40
CA TYR A 275 20.08 2.55 1.42
C TYR A 275 20.94 3.71 1.96
N ALA A 276 22.05 4.01 1.29
CA ALA A 276 23.18 4.75 1.86
C ALA A 276 22.97 6.28 2.03
N THR A 277 21.80 6.82 1.68
CA THR A 277 21.55 8.27 1.70
C THR A 277 20.89 8.81 2.96
N SER A 278 20.47 7.97 3.92
CA SER A 278 19.98 8.47 5.22
C SER A 278 20.94 8.12 6.36
N THR A 279 21.52 9.15 6.98
CA THR A 279 22.38 9.05 8.16
C THR A 279 21.60 8.92 9.47
N ASP A 280 20.27 8.92 9.42
CA ASP A 280 19.50 9.32 10.58
C ASP A 280 18.69 8.16 11.18
N ILE A 281 18.60 8.17 12.51
CA ILE A 281 17.43 7.66 13.22
C ILE A 281 16.28 8.59 12.80
N GLN A 282 15.55 8.22 11.74
CA GLN A 282 14.37 8.95 11.33
C GLN A 282 13.14 8.48 12.11
N LEU A 283 12.09 9.32 12.14
CA LEU A 283 10.83 9.14 12.89
C LEU A 283 10.25 7.72 12.79
N TRP A 284 10.43 7.05 11.64
CA TRP A 284 9.90 5.73 11.36
C TRP A 284 10.53 4.59 12.18
N ASN A 285 11.74 4.76 12.70
CA ASN A 285 12.36 3.75 13.57
C ASN A 285 11.56 3.57 14.87
N VAL A 286 10.90 4.64 15.36
CA VAL A 286 10.04 4.56 16.55
C VAL A 286 8.69 3.92 16.22
N THR A 287 8.21 4.06 14.98
CA THR A 287 6.94 3.44 14.57
C THR A 287 7.02 1.91 14.52
N ASP A 288 8.21 1.33 14.28
CA ASP A 288 8.40 -0.13 14.36
C ASP A 288 8.05 -0.66 15.76
N LEU A 289 8.35 0.05 16.85
CA LEU A 289 7.97 -0.38 18.20
C LEU A 289 6.45 -0.52 18.35
N THR A 290 5.68 0.41 17.78
CA THR A 290 4.21 0.32 17.75
C THR A 290 3.75 -0.89 16.96
N VAL A 291 4.40 -1.19 15.83
CA VAL A 291 4.12 -2.38 15.03
C VAL A 291 4.42 -3.65 15.80
N GLN A 292 5.59 -3.75 16.45
CA GLN A 292 5.96 -4.92 17.26
C GLN A 292 4.96 -5.15 18.41
N PHE A 293 4.50 -4.07 19.06
CA PHE A 293 3.47 -4.15 20.09
C PHE A 293 2.14 -4.69 19.54
N ALA A 294 1.70 -4.18 18.39
CA ALA A 294 0.47 -4.64 17.75
C ALA A 294 0.57 -6.13 17.31
N LEU A 295 1.72 -6.54 16.77
CA LEU A 295 1.96 -7.92 16.35
C LEU A 295 1.90 -8.91 17.51
N ALA A 296 2.38 -8.52 18.70
CA ALA A 296 2.32 -9.36 19.88
C ALA A 296 0.88 -9.69 20.32
N GLY A 297 -0.11 -8.87 19.93
CA GLY A 297 -1.52 -9.10 20.24
C GLY A 297 -2.26 -10.01 19.24
N VAL A 298 -1.65 -10.34 18.09
CA VAL A 298 -2.28 -11.18 17.04
C VAL A 298 -1.68 -12.59 16.97
N LYS A 299 -0.48 -12.78 17.53
CA LYS A 299 0.15 -14.09 17.74
C LYS A 299 -0.53 -14.83 18.89
#